data_AF-A0A7X9WJW5-F1
#
_entry.id   AF-A0A7X9WJW5-F1
#
_cell.length_a   1.000
_cell.length_b   1.000
_cell.length_c   1.000
_cell.angle_alpha   90.00
_cell.angle_beta   90.00
_cell.angle_gamma   90.00
#
_symmetry.space_group_name_H-M   'P 1'
#
loop_
_entity.id
_entity.type
_entity.pdbx_description
1 polymer ?
#
loop_
_entity_poly.entity_id
_entity_poly.type
_entity_poly.pdbx_seq_one_letter_code
_entity_poly.pdbx_strand_id
1 'polypeptide(L)'
;MHADPDAPVESVGGLEAAVRQWRVAKALETLRIQINTLCPGRDRASDGGIGDAAHATRASDHNPWVIDAGIGVVTARDYTHDPAHGCDGNRLADLLRASRDPRIKYIIWNRRICASQPMGGQPAWAWRPYTGDNPHNKHLHLSVFPDKALYDSTTEWAIAALPGGVIPAVVTPAPAAPAPTPASAVSPLPKTGTPEHDAAIAELDRAAQALLGLTPLLQRLTDLQDSDDAAINVRAGELLGRYRELTRIDTAPQPTPAPDTATMAAAVQPSPPAPLPPFTGTGFADLKLRYEMLYAGAVVRPEWASTVAWHRQKLLQYRPRYDPVAAKTGVPWWFIGIVHALEGSFNFTTHLHNGDPLTAKTVRVPAGRPPVWNPPNDWESSAADALQHDGLAGQGDWTLARVLYRFERYNGMSYYSHGINSPYLWSFSNQYSKGKFVADHQYDPNAVSKQCGAAVMLRALANAGDVSI
;
A
#
# COMPACT_ATOMS: atom_id res chain seq x y z
N MET A 1 -9.06 -11.66 -0.97
CA MET A 1 -9.41 -11.91 -2.38
C MET A 1 -9.49 -13.41 -2.64
N HIS A 2 -10.24 -13.82 -3.67
CA HIS A 2 -10.52 -15.20 -4.07
C HIS A 2 -9.37 -15.81 -4.91
N ALA A 3 -9.21 -17.14 -4.88
CA ALA A 3 -8.47 -17.91 -5.87
C ALA A 3 -9.47 -18.53 -6.86
N ASP A 4 -9.27 -18.32 -8.16
CA ASP A 4 -10.06 -18.93 -9.24
C ASP A 4 -10.01 -20.46 -9.11
N PRO A 5 -11.13 -21.11 -8.75
CA PRO A 5 -11.14 -22.53 -8.42
C PRO A 5 -11.00 -23.43 -9.64
N ASP A 6 -10.94 -22.85 -10.86
CA ASP A 6 -11.09 -23.58 -12.11
C ASP A 6 -9.95 -23.29 -13.12
N ALA A 7 -8.79 -22.84 -12.66
CA ALA A 7 -7.62 -22.62 -13.51
C ALA A 7 -6.97 -23.96 -13.98
N PRO A 8 -6.66 -24.13 -15.28
CA PRO A 8 -5.86 -25.25 -15.75
C PRO A 8 -4.44 -25.20 -15.17
N VAL A 9 -3.87 -26.36 -14.83
CA VAL A 9 -2.48 -26.49 -14.38
C VAL A 9 -1.56 -26.37 -15.59
N GLU A 10 -1.05 -25.18 -15.88
CA GLU A 10 0.04 -24.97 -16.84
C GLU A 10 1.38 -24.81 -16.14
N SER A 11 2.41 -25.44 -16.73
CA SER A 11 3.77 -25.51 -16.20
C SER A 11 4.42 -24.13 -16.11
N VAL A 12 4.96 -23.83 -14.93
CA VAL A 12 5.61 -22.57 -14.57
C VAL A 12 6.92 -22.39 -15.35
N GLY A 13 6.89 -21.55 -16.37
CA GLY A 13 8.08 -21.09 -17.08
C GLY A 13 8.74 -19.90 -16.37
N GLY A 14 9.90 -20.16 -15.77
CA GLY A 14 11.13 -19.33 -15.87
C GLY A 14 11.15 -17.93 -15.23
N LEU A 15 12.18 -17.71 -14.42
CA LEU A 15 12.70 -16.40 -14.01
C LEU A 15 12.87 -15.45 -15.22
N GLU A 16 12.28 -14.25 -15.10
CA GLU A 16 12.54 -12.97 -15.81
C GLU A 16 11.23 -12.30 -16.26
N ALA A 17 10.67 -11.44 -15.41
CA ALA A 17 9.72 -10.43 -15.87
C ALA A 17 9.94 -9.15 -15.06
N ALA A 18 10.49 -8.13 -15.71
CA ALA A 18 10.25 -6.74 -15.31
C ALA A 18 8.74 -6.56 -15.08
N VAL A 19 8.34 -5.83 -14.03
CA VAL A 19 6.93 -5.55 -13.70
C VAL A 19 6.24 -5.03 -14.96
N ARG A 20 5.46 -5.88 -15.64
CA ARG A 20 4.78 -5.54 -16.88
C ARG A 20 3.77 -4.43 -16.57
N GLN A 21 3.70 -3.40 -17.41
CA GLN A 21 2.64 -2.40 -17.33
C GLN A 21 1.28 -3.11 -17.30
N TRP A 22 0.32 -2.61 -16.52
CA TRP A 22 -1.00 -3.23 -16.42
C TRP A 22 -2.13 -2.22 -16.36
N ARG A 23 -3.35 -2.69 -16.65
CA ARG A 23 -4.60 -1.94 -16.54
C ARG A 23 -5.76 -2.85 -16.13
N VAL A 24 -6.84 -2.27 -15.63
CA VAL A 24 -8.11 -2.98 -15.47
C VAL A 24 -8.84 -3.03 -16.82
N ALA A 25 -9.60 -4.10 -17.06
CA ALA A 25 -10.53 -4.22 -18.18
C ALA A 25 -11.45 -2.99 -18.30
N LYS A 26 -11.61 -2.42 -19.50
CA LYS A 26 -12.43 -1.20 -19.69
C LYS A 26 -13.91 -1.42 -19.36
N ALA A 27 -14.42 -2.65 -19.52
CA ALA A 27 -15.77 -3.00 -19.11
C ALA A 27 -15.98 -2.77 -17.60
N LEU A 28 -15.01 -3.15 -16.77
CA LEU A 28 -15.06 -2.97 -15.32
C LEU A 28 -14.86 -1.49 -14.91
N GLU A 29 -14.04 -0.74 -15.65
CA GLU A 29 -13.97 0.73 -15.45
C GLU A 29 -15.28 1.42 -15.81
N THR A 30 -15.93 0.98 -16.90
CA THR A 30 -17.24 1.49 -17.32
C THR A 30 -18.28 1.27 -16.23
N LEU A 31 -18.33 0.06 -15.65
CA LEU A 31 -19.23 -0.23 -14.53
C LEU A 31 -18.94 0.66 -13.31
N ARG A 32 -17.65 0.85 -12.95
CA ARG A 32 -17.26 1.71 -11.83
C ARG A 32 -17.75 3.15 -12.04
N ILE A 33 -17.57 3.69 -13.26
CA ILE A 33 -18.02 5.03 -13.62
C ILE A 33 -19.54 5.11 -13.51
N GLN A 34 -20.29 4.14 -14.05
CA GLN A 34 -21.75 4.14 -13.95
C GLN A 34 -22.26 4.05 -12.51
N ILE A 35 -21.65 3.20 -11.66
CA ILE A 35 -21.98 3.12 -10.24
C ILE A 35 -21.68 4.46 -9.55
N ASN A 36 -20.55 5.10 -9.84
CA ASN A 36 -20.23 6.42 -9.29
C ASN A 36 -21.22 7.50 -9.74
N THR A 37 -21.72 7.43 -10.97
CA THR A 37 -22.74 8.36 -11.48
C THR A 37 -24.08 8.15 -10.79
N LEU A 38 -24.48 6.89 -10.58
CA LEU A 38 -25.76 6.54 -9.94
C LEU A 38 -25.73 6.74 -8.42
N CYS A 39 -24.56 6.56 -7.80
CA CYS A 39 -24.34 6.61 -6.36
C CYS A 39 -23.14 7.53 -6.03
N PRO A 40 -23.25 8.85 -6.25
CA PRO A 40 -22.11 9.77 -6.18
C PRO A 40 -21.47 9.87 -4.79
N GLY A 41 -22.26 9.69 -3.73
CA GLY A 41 -21.82 9.73 -2.34
C GLY A 41 -21.26 8.42 -1.80
N ARG A 42 -21.19 7.35 -2.60
CA ARG A 42 -20.77 6.04 -2.10
C ARG A 42 -19.33 6.02 -1.60
N ASP A 43 -19.11 5.21 -0.58
CA ASP A 43 -17.81 4.72 -0.17
C ASP A 43 -17.16 3.91 -1.30
N ARG A 44 -15.83 3.99 -1.33
CA ARG A 44 -14.94 3.37 -2.31
C ARG A 44 -13.79 2.63 -1.61
N ALA A 45 -13.78 2.54 -0.29
CA ALA A 45 -12.69 1.95 0.51
C ALA A 45 -12.41 0.47 0.18
N SER A 46 -13.38 -0.24 -0.40
CA SER A 46 -13.24 -1.63 -0.84
C SER A 46 -13.24 -1.77 -2.38
N ASP A 47 -13.08 -0.69 -3.14
CA ASP A 47 -12.89 -0.79 -4.59
C ASP A 47 -11.49 -1.35 -4.88
N GLY A 48 -11.43 -2.51 -5.55
CA GLY A 48 -10.18 -3.22 -5.82
C GLY A 48 -10.03 -3.57 -7.30
N GLY A 49 -8.86 -3.38 -7.89
CA GLY A 49 -8.63 -3.65 -9.32
C GLY A 49 -7.30 -4.33 -9.66
N ILE A 50 -6.52 -4.72 -8.65
CA ILE A 50 -5.34 -5.57 -8.80
C ILE A 50 -5.11 -6.34 -7.49
N GLY A 51 -4.68 -7.60 -7.61
CA GLY A 51 -4.20 -8.40 -6.47
C GLY A 51 -2.90 -7.84 -5.92
N ASP A 52 -2.70 -7.92 -4.61
CA ASP A 52 -1.41 -7.54 -4.02
C ASP A 52 -0.26 -8.46 -4.48
N ALA A 53 0.99 -8.10 -4.18
CA ALA A 53 2.15 -8.87 -4.61
C ALA A 53 2.21 -10.30 -4.04
N ALA A 54 1.51 -10.60 -2.93
CA ALA A 54 1.37 -11.95 -2.41
C ALA A 54 0.36 -12.77 -3.23
N HIS A 55 -0.59 -12.10 -3.88
CA HIS A 55 -1.64 -12.66 -4.73
C HIS A 55 -1.13 -13.15 -6.11
N ALA A 56 0.05 -12.70 -6.55
CA ALA A 56 0.71 -13.12 -7.79
C ALA A 56 1.10 -14.61 -7.84
N THR A 57 1.00 -15.32 -6.71
CA THR A 57 1.29 -16.76 -6.59
C THR A 57 0.04 -17.65 -6.75
N ARG A 58 -1.15 -17.06 -6.91
CA ARG A 58 -2.44 -17.76 -6.97
C ARG A 58 -3.15 -17.49 -8.31
N ALA A 59 -3.88 -18.47 -8.83
CA ALA A 59 -4.77 -18.24 -9.96
C ALA A 59 -5.92 -17.32 -9.51
N SER A 60 -6.00 -16.12 -10.06
CA SER A 60 -7.01 -15.12 -9.70
C SER A 60 -7.11 -14.10 -10.82
N ASP A 61 -8.33 -13.74 -11.20
CA ASP A 61 -8.61 -12.75 -12.24
C ASP A 61 -8.24 -11.31 -11.82
N HIS A 62 -7.93 -11.09 -10.53
CA HIS A 62 -7.31 -9.85 -10.02
C HIS A 62 -5.84 -9.68 -10.40
N ASN A 63 -5.21 -10.68 -11.00
CA ASN A 63 -3.85 -10.58 -11.49
C ASN A 63 -3.87 -10.27 -13.00
N PRO A 64 -2.87 -9.53 -13.51
CA PRO A 64 -2.86 -9.06 -14.90
C PRO A 64 -2.38 -10.14 -15.89
N TRP A 65 -3.00 -11.32 -15.86
CA TRP A 65 -2.59 -12.50 -16.63
C TRP A 65 -2.84 -12.36 -18.14
N VAL A 66 -3.84 -11.59 -18.54
CA VAL A 66 -4.16 -11.36 -19.95
C VAL A 66 -3.18 -10.35 -20.51
N ILE A 67 -2.38 -10.71 -21.52
CA ILE A 67 -1.43 -9.78 -22.14
C ILE A 67 -2.04 -9.21 -23.43
N ASP A 68 -2.19 -7.89 -23.47
CA ASP A 68 -2.73 -7.13 -24.59
C ASP A 68 -1.72 -6.05 -24.99
N ALA A 69 -1.13 -6.18 -26.18
CA ALA A 69 -0.09 -5.26 -26.69
C ALA A 69 1.06 -5.02 -25.69
N GLY A 70 1.48 -6.06 -24.95
CA GLY A 70 2.55 -5.97 -23.95
C GLY A 70 2.12 -5.42 -22.58
N ILE A 71 0.82 -5.10 -22.41
CA ILE A 71 0.22 -4.63 -21.16
C ILE A 71 -0.61 -5.76 -20.55
N GLY A 72 -0.40 -6.05 -19.26
CA GLY A 72 -1.23 -6.98 -18.52
C GLY A 72 -2.61 -6.40 -18.21
N VAL A 73 -3.66 -7.20 -18.36
CA VAL A 73 -5.05 -6.79 -18.16
C VAL A 73 -5.62 -7.57 -16.99
N VAL A 74 -6.08 -6.84 -15.98
CA VAL A 74 -6.82 -7.38 -14.84
C VAL A 74 -8.29 -7.50 -15.22
N THR A 75 -8.82 -8.71 -15.16
CA THR A 75 -10.18 -9.06 -15.57
C THR A 75 -11.15 -9.19 -14.41
N ALA A 76 -10.74 -8.80 -13.19
CA ALA A 76 -11.62 -8.69 -12.04
C ALA A 76 -11.61 -7.31 -11.38
N ARG A 77 -12.71 -7.00 -10.69
CA ARG A 77 -12.83 -5.81 -9.85
C ARG A 77 -13.77 -6.07 -8.66
N ASP A 78 -13.40 -5.47 -7.54
CA ASP A 78 -14.25 -5.36 -6.36
C ASP A 78 -14.94 -3.97 -6.35
N TYR A 79 -16.23 -3.94 -6.02
CA TYR A 79 -17.03 -2.72 -5.87
C TYR A 79 -17.58 -2.64 -4.45
N THR A 80 -17.31 -1.53 -3.76
CA THR A 80 -17.68 -1.34 -2.35
C THR A 80 -19.19 -1.46 -2.14
N HIS A 81 -19.59 -2.24 -1.13
CA HIS A 81 -20.96 -2.25 -0.63
C HIS A 81 -21.18 -1.05 0.29
N ASP A 82 -22.05 -0.16 -0.14
CA ASP A 82 -22.44 1.01 0.63
C ASP A 82 -23.93 1.34 0.40
N PRO A 83 -24.82 0.62 1.09
CA PRO A 83 -26.25 0.81 0.93
C PRO A 83 -26.71 2.18 1.44
N ALA A 84 -25.97 2.80 2.38
CA ALA A 84 -26.31 4.10 2.94
C ALA A 84 -26.28 5.21 1.88
N HIS A 85 -25.46 5.04 0.84
CA HIS A 85 -25.33 5.98 -0.28
C HIS A 85 -25.78 5.37 -1.62
N GLY A 86 -26.67 4.37 -1.57
CA GLY A 86 -27.35 3.80 -2.74
C GLY A 86 -26.59 2.70 -3.48
N CYS A 87 -25.40 2.30 -3.03
CA CYS A 87 -24.61 1.21 -3.61
C CYS A 87 -24.83 -0.10 -2.83
N ASP A 88 -26.05 -0.65 -2.88
CA ASP A 88 -26.34 -1.95 -2.26
C ASP A 88 -25.77 -3.11 -3.11
N GLY A 89 -24.88 -3.90 -2.51
CA GLY A 89 -24.22 -5.03 -3.16
C GLY A 89 -25.19 -6.17 -3.47
N ASN A 90 -26.28 -6.34 -2.70
CA ASN A 90 -27.33 -7.30 -3.03
C ASN A 90 -28.03 -6.90 -4.33
N ARG A 91 -28.39 -5.62 -4.43
CA ARG A 91 -29.06 -5.08 -5.60
C ARG A 91 -28.16 -5.10 -6.83
N LEU A 92 -26.90 -4.71 -6.68
CA LEU A 92 -25.92 -4.75 -7.76
C LEU A 92 -25.69 -6.19 -8.26
N ALA A 93 -25.53 -7.16 -7.36
CA ALA A 93 -25.39 -8.58 -7.72
C ALA A 93 -26.59 -9.08 -8.51
N ASP A 94 -27.80 -8.74 -8.07
CA ASP A 94 -29.02 -9.18 -8.76
C ASP A 94 -29.19 -8.53 -10.12
N LEU A 95 -28.88 -7.24 -10.27
CA LEU A 95 -28.94 -6.54 -11.56
C LEU A 95 -27.93 -7.13 -12.55
N LEU A 96 -26.69 -7.33 -12.14
CA LEU A 96 -25.64 -7.93 -12.97
C LEU A 96 -25.95 -9.39 -13.35
N ARG A 97 -26.50 -10.17 -12.41
CA ARG A 97 -26.89 -11.56 -12.69
C ARG A 97 -28.10 -11.65 -13.62
N ALA A 98 -29.09 -10.77 -13.42
CA ALA A 98 -30.32 -10.76 -14.21
C ALA A 98 -30.09 -10.27 -15.64
N SER A 99 -29.13 -9.37 -15.87
CA SER A 99 -28.79 -8.87 -17.20
C SER A 99 -28.25 -9.95 -18.13
N ARG A 100 -27.65 -11.01 -17.56
CA ARG A 100 -26.92 -12.05 -18.28
C ARG A 100 -25.90 -11.49 -19.27
N ASP A 101 -25.25 -10.40 -18.88
CA ASP A 101 -24.31 -9.68 -19.74
C ASP A 101 -23.18 -10.63 -20.20
N PRO A 102 -22.91 -10.73 -21.52
CA PRO A 102 -21.98 -11.70 -22.07
C PRO A 102 -20.53 -11.47 -21.61
N ARG A 103 -20.21 -10.31 -21.05
CA ARG A 103 -18.87 -10.02 -20.52
C ARG A 103 -18.60 -10.77 -19.22
N ILE A 104 -19.63 -11.09 -18.44
CA ILE A 104 -19.49 -11.65 -17.09
C ILE A 104 -18.96 -13.08 -17.16
N LYS A 105 -17.85 -13.35 -16.46
CA LYS A 105 -17.33 -14.70 -16.18
C LYS A 105 -18.02 -15.25 -14.92
N TYR A 106 -17.93 -14.54 -13.79
CA TYR A 106 -18.65 -14.86 -12.56
C TYR A 106 -18.80 -13.63 -11.64
N ILE A 107 -19.72 -13.75 -10.67
CA ILE A 107 -20.00 -12.76 -9.62
C ILE A 107 -19.86 -13.46 -8.27
N ILE A 108 -19.23 -12.80 -7.28
CA ILE A 108 -19.17 -13.29 -5.89
C ILE A 108 -19.73 -12.22 -4.96
N TRP A 109 -20.69 -12.63 -4.14
CA TRP A 109 -21.35 -11.74 -3.18
C TRP A 109 -21.99 -12.53 -2.03
N ASN A 110 -21.73 -12.10 -0.79
CA ASN A 110 -22.31 -12.64 0.44
C ASN A 110 -22.19 -14.17 0.55
N ARG A 111 -20.97 -14.70 0.49
CA ARG A 111 -20.65 -16.14 0.49
C ARG A 111 -21.41 -16.94 -0.58
N ARG A 112 -21.73 -16.32 -1.71
CA ARG A 112 -22.29 -16.98 -2.89
C ARG A 112 -21.48 -16.61 -4.11
N ILE A 113 -21.42 -17.52 -5.06
CA ILE A 113 -20.84 -17.30 -6.39
C ILE A 113 -21.84 -17.74 -7.46
N CYS A 114 -21.93 -17.02 -8.57
CA CYS A 114 -22.64 -17.47 -9.77
C CYS A 114 -21.74 -17.28 -11.00
N ALA A 115 -21.66 -18.29 -11.85
CA ALA A 115 -20.92 -18.24 -13.11
C ALA A 115 -21.89 -18.10 -14.29
N SER A 116 -21.46 -17.46 -15.37
CA SER A 116 -22.28 -17.30 -16.59
C SER A 116 -22.39 -18.59 -17.43
N GLN A 117 -21.58 -19.60 -17.10
CA GLN A 117 -21.57 -20.93 -17.73
C GLN A 117 -21.90 -22.01 -16.68
N PRO A 118 -22.41 -23.19 -17.09
CA PRO A 118 -22.63 -24.32 -16.19
C PRO A 118 -21.31 -24.77 -15.54
N MET A 119 -21.32 -25.02 -14.24
CA MET A 119 -20.08 -25.29 -13.49
C MET A 119 -20.33 -26.16 -12.25
N GLY A 120 -19.49 -27.17 -12.04
CA GLY A 120 -19.61 -28.08 -10.89
C GLY A 120 -20.97 -28.79 -10.80
N GLY A 121 -21.56 -29.15 -11.95
CA GLY A 121 -22.88 -29.78 -12.05
C GLY A 121 -24.07 -28.82 -11.86
N GLN A 122 -23.83 -27.52 -11.67
CA GLN A 122 -24.87 -26.51 -11.51
C GLN A 122 -25.14 -25.75 -12.83
N PRO A 123 -26.39 -25.32 -13.08
CA PRO A 123 -26.71 -24.55 -14.29
C PRO A 123 -26.09 -23.15 -14.25
N ALA A 124 -25.86 -22.57 -15.44
CA ALA A 124 -25.42 -21.19 -15.58
C ALA A 124 -26.33 -20.23 -14.81
N TRP A 125 -25.74 -19.19 -14.21
CA TRP A 125 -26.41 -18.13 -13.44
C TRP A 125 -27.07 -18.56 -12.12
N ALA A 126 -26.91 -19.82 -11.70
CA ALA A 126 -27.32 -20.27 -10.38
C ALA A 126 -26.34 -19.80 -9.30
N TRP A 127 -26.88 -19.33 -8.17
CA TRP A 127 -26.09 -19.09 -6.96
C TRP A 127 -25.69 -20.42 -6.33
N ARG A 128 -24.41 -20.58 -6.07
CA ARG A 128 -23.85 -21.71 -5.29
C ARG A 128 -23.08 -21.18 -4.07
N PRO A 129 -22.93 -21.99 -3.01
CA PRO A 129 -22.12 -21.61 -1.87
C PRO A 129 -20.69 -21.26 -2.29
N TYR A 130 -20.15 -20.21 -1.70
CA TYR A 130 -18.77 -19.79 -1.89
C TYR A 130 -17.97 -20.04 -0.60
N THR A 131 -16.91 -20.83 -0.73
CA THR A 131 -16.10 -21.33 0.38
C THR A 131 -14.77 -20.60 0.54
N GLY A 132 -14.45 -19.63 -0.32
CA GLY A 132 -13.22 -18.86 -0.20
C GLY A 132 -13.13 -18.01 1.08
N ASP A 133 -11.90 -17.66 1.45
CA ASP A 133 -11.56 -17.01 2.72
C ASP A 133 -12.24 -15.64 2.89
N ASN A 134 -12.32 -14.85 1.82
CA ASN A 134 -13.02 -13.57 1.84
C ASN A 134 -14.53 -13.79 1.64
N PRO A 135 -15.38 -13.45 2.63
CA PRO A 135 -16.83 -13.68 2.51
C PRO A 135 -17.53 -12.82 1.45
N HIS A 136 -16.87 -11.80 0.88
CA HIS A 136 -17.43 -10.87 -0.10
C HIS A 136 -18.75 -10.22 0.38
N ASN A 137 -18.77 -9.73 1.62
CA ASN A 137 -19.91 -9.04 2.23
C ASN A 137 -19.71 -7.53 2.41
N LYS A 138 -18.50 -7.04 2.15
CA LYS A 138 -18.15 -5.60 2.14
C LYS A 138 -17.94 -5.04 0.74
N HIS A 139 -17.80 -5.91 -0.26
CA HIS A 139 -17.69 -5.56 -1.66
C HIS A 139 -18.22 -6.70 -2.53
N LEU A 140 -18.78 -6.33 -3.68
CA LEU A 140 -19.13 -7.26 -4.74
C LEU A 140 -17.92 -7.49 -5.62
N HIS A 141 -17.59 -8.74 -5.86
CA HIS A 141 -16.54 -9.12 -6.80
C HIS A 141 -17.15 -9.51 -8.14
N LEU A 142 -16.60 -8.96 -9.22
CA LEU A 142 -17.00 -9.26 -10.58
C LEU A 142 -15.77 -9.59 -11.43
N SER A 143 -15.83 -10.72 -12.11
CA SER A 143 -14.85 -11.11 -13.12
C SER A 143 -15.49 -11.12 -14.51
N VAL A 144 -14.75 -10.64 -15.51
CA VAL A 144 -15.11 -10.68 -16.93
C VAL A 144 -14.25 -11.67 -17.71
N PHE A 145 -14.74 -12.14 -18.86
CA PHE A 145 -13.97 -13.06 -19.70
C PHE A 145 -12.69 -12.40 -20.26
N PRO A 146 -11.60 -13.18 -20.44
CA PRO A 146 -10.33 -12.68 -20.97
C PRO A 146 -10.32 -12.45 -22.49
N ASP A 147 -11.49 -12.41 -23.13
CA ASP A 147 -11.63 -12.03 -24.55
C ASP A 147 -11.62 -10.50 -24.68
N LYS A 148 -10.75 -9.97 -25.53
CA LYS A 148 -10.59 -8.52 -25.73
C LYS A 148 -11.86 -7.81 -26.14
N ALA A 149 -12.67 -8.40 -27.02
CA ALA A 149 -13.93 -7.81 -27.43
C ALA A 149 -14.91 -7.67 -26.24
N LEU A 150 -14.79 -8.55 -25.24
CA LEU A 150 -15.62 -8.54 -24.03
C LEU A 150 -15.04 -7.64 -22.93
N TYR A 151 -13.79 -7.84 -22.52
CA TYR A 151 -13.21 -7.08 -21.40
C TYR A 151 -12.97 -5.61 -21.73
N ASP A 152 -12.80 -5.24 -23.00
CA ASP A 152 -12.67 -3.84 -23.43
C ASP A 152 -13.98 -3.22 -23.93
N SER A 153 -15.09 -3.95 -23.93
CA SER A 153 -16.39 -3.39 -24.30
C SER A 153 -16.86 -2.36 -23.28
N THR A 154 -17.03 -1.13 -23.75
CA THR A 154 -17.52 0.02 -22.97
C THR A 154 -19.04 0.18 -23.04
N THR A 155 -19.76 -0.83 -23.52
CA THR A 155 -21.22 -0.83 -23.49
C THR A 155 -21.71 -0.67 -22.06
N GLU A 156 -22.71 0.19 -21.86
CA GLU A 156 -23.30 0.45 -20.56
C GLU A 156 -23.84 -0.84 -19.90
N TRP A 157 -23.59 -0.98 -18.60
CA TRP A 157 -24.14 -2.06 -17.80
C TRP A 157 -25.59 -1.76 -17.41
N ALA A 158 -26.43 -2.80 -17.38
CA ALA A 158 -27.84 -2.71 -17.03
C ALA A 158 -28.07 -2.56 -15.51
N ILE A 159 -27.61 -1.43 -14.94
CA ILE A 159 -27.66 -1.15 -13.50
C ILE A 159 -28.43 0.11 -13.13
N ALA A 160 -29.20 0.70 -14.06
CA ALA A 160 -29.91 1.96 -13.83
C ALA A 160 -30.84 1.96 -12.60
N ALA A 161 -31.34 0.78 -12.20
CA ALA A 161 -32.18 0.59 -11.01
C ALA A 161 -31.40 0.35 -9.70
N LEU A 162 -30.10 0.67 -9.65
CA LEU A 162 -29.25 0.52 -8.47
C LEU A 162 -29.66 1.45 -7.32
N PRO A 163 -29.95 2.76 -7.52
CA PRO A 163 -30.37 3.65 -6.43
C PRO A 163 -31.79 3.39 -5.90
N GLY A 164 -32.55 2.48 -6.51
CA GLY A 164 -33.99 2.26 -6.30
C GLY A 164 -34.34 1.49 -5.01
N GLY A 165 -33.90 1.99 -3.85
CA GLY A 165 -34.26 1.44 -2.55
C GLY A 165 -35.71 1.75 -2.16
N VAL A 166 -36.59 0.76 -2.32
CA VAL A 166 -37.73 0.60 -1.41
C VAL A 166 -37.56 -0.78 -0.77
N ILE A 167 -37.58 -0.85 0.56
CA ILE A 167 -37.56 -2.10 1.32
C ILE A 167 -38.93 -2.78 1.13
N PRO A 168 -39.05 -3.98 0.54
CA PRO A 168 -40.17 -4.85 0.84
C PRO A 168 -39.77 -5.70 2.05
N ALA A 169 -40.60 -5.64 3.09
CA ALA A 169 -40.55 -6.56 4.21
C ALA A 169 -40.35 -8.00 3.72
N VAL A 170 -39.52 -8.75 4.44
CA VAL A 170 -39.31 -10.19 4.28
C VAL A 170 -40.68 -10.87 4.15
N VAL A 171 -40.98 -11.36 2.94
CA VAL A 171 -42.10 -12.26 2.70
C VAL A 171 -41.64 -13.65 3.15
N THR A 172 -41.97 -14.00 4.38
CA THR A 172 -42.05 -15.41 4.80
C THR A 172 -43.29 -16.03 4.13
N PRO A 173 -43.19 -17.22 3.51
CA PRO A 173 -44.37 -17.99 3.17
C PRO A 173 -45.04 -18.54 4.43
N ALA A 174 -46.38 -18.62 4.36
CA ALA A 174 -47.37 -18.90 5.40
C ALA A 174 -47.27 -20.31 6.05
N PRO A 175 -47.93 -20.51 7.22
CA PRO A 175 -47.66 -21.61 8.16
C PRO A 175 -48.52 -22.86 7.91
N ALA A 176 -48.00 -24.03 8.31
CA ALA A 176 -48.83 -25.19 8.62
C ALA A 176 -49.31 -25.12 10.08
N ALA A 177 -50.58 -25.42 10.29
CA ALA A 177 -51.37 -25.21 11.53
C ALA A 177 -51.24 -26.39 12.54
N PRO A 178 -52.01 -26.44 13.66
CA PRO A 178 -51.66 -25.78 14.93
C PRO A 178 -51.74 -26.73 16.15
N ALA A 179 -51.11 -26.37 17.28
CA ALA A 179 -51.45 -26.92 18.60
C ALA A 179 -50.93 -25.96 19.72
N PRO A 180 -51.46 -26.02 20.96
CA PRO A 180 -52.11 -24.89 21.64
C PRO A 180 -51.22 -24.13 22.64
N THR A 181 -51.67 -22.93 23.03
CA THR A 181 -51.20 -22.17 24.23
C THR A 181 -52.14 -22.44 25.41
N PRO A 182 -51.86 -21.97 26.65
CA PRO A 182 -50.57 -21.62 27.29
C PRO A 182 -50.45 -22.21 28.71
N ALA A 183 -49.24 -22.23 29.30
CA ALA A 183 -49.09 -22.17 30.75
C ALA A 183 -47.79 -21.48 31.15
N SER A 184 -47.96 -20.48 32.02
CA SER A 184 -46.98 -19.67 32.70
C SER A 184 -45.80 -20.45 33.29
N ALA A 185 -44.59 -19.91 33.12
CA ALA A 185 -43.70 -19.58 34.22
C ALA A 185 -42.54 -18.75 33.68
N VAL A 186 -42.40 -17.55 34.22
CA VAL A 186 -41.20 -16.72 34.08
C VAL A 186 -40.05 -17.47 34.79
N SER A 187 -39.04 -17.86 34.03
CA SER A 187 -37.68 -18.11 34.54
C SER A 187 -36.72 -17.18 33.80
N PRO A 188 -35.75 -16.56 34.48
CA PRO A 188 -34.83 -15.64 33.84
C PRO A 188 -34.00 -16.36 32.78
N LEU A 189 -33.81 -15.70 31.64
CA LEU A 189 -32.92 -16.14 30.57
C LEU A 189 -31.52 -16.40 31.15
N PRO A 190 -30.88 -17.55 30.89
CA PRO A 190 -29.51 -17.76 31.33
C PRO A 190 -28.59 -16.82 30.53
N LYS A 191 -27.75 -16.06 31.24
CA LYS A 191 -26.62 -15.34 30.64
C LYS A 191 -25.61 -16.39 30.17
N THR A 192 -25.62 -16.75 28.89
CA THR A 192 -24.63 -17.67 28.31
C THR A 192 -23.79 -16.95 27.26
N GLY A 193 -22.83 -16.15 27.72
CA GLY A 193 -21.49 -16.24 27.14
C GLY A 193 -20.84 -17.44 27.83
N THR A 194 -20.78 -18.60 27.16
CA THR A 194 -20.07 -19.74 27.72
C THR A 194 -18.56 -19.45 27.65
N PRO A 195 -17.74 -19.97 28.60
CA PRO A 195 -16.28 -19.81 28.58
C PRO A 195 -15.61 -20.19 27.25
N GLU A 196 -16.27 -21.03 26.45
CA GLU A 196 -15.83 -21.47 25.13
C GLU A 196 -15.95 -20.38 24.04
N HIS A 197 -16.97 -19.51 24.10
CA HIS A 197 -17.11 -18.41 23.15
C HIS A 197 -16.08 -17.29 23.39
N ASP A 198 -15.85 -16.94 24.66
CA ASP A 198 -14.83 -15.93 25.01
C ASP A 198 -13.43 -16.46 24.66
N ALA A 199 -13.17 -17.76 24.85
CA ALA A 199 -11.93 -18.39 24.43
C ALA A 199 -11.74 -18.36 22.90
N ALA A 200 -12.79 -18.63 22.12
CA ALA A 200 -12.75 -18.55 20.66
C ALA A 200 -12.51 -17.11 20.16
N ILE A 201 -13.14 -16.10 20.78
CA ILE A 201 -12.90 -14.69 20.46
C ILE A 201 -11.44 -14.31 20.80
N ALA A 202 -10.92 -14.76 21.94
CA ALA A 202 -9.52 -14.50 22.32
C ALA A 202 -8.52 -15.23 21.41
N GLU A 203 -8.87 -16.39 20.87
CA GLU A 203 -8.06 -17.08 19.84
C GLU A 203 -8.05 -16.28 18.53
N LEU A 204 -9.20 -15.81 18.07
CA LEU A 204 -9.31 -14.96 16.89
C LEU A 204 -8.55 -13.64 17.05
N ASP A 205 -8.64 -12.99 18.22
CA ASP A 205 -7.88 -11.78 18.53
C ASP A 205 -6.37 -12.05 18.51
N ARG A 206 -5.89 -13.13 19.13
CA ARG A 206 -4.48 -13.52 19.06
C ARG A 206 -4.01 -13.82 17.63
N ALA A 207 -4.83 -14.50 16.83
CA ALA A 207 -4.51 -14.77 15.43
C ALA A 207 -4.46 -13.49 14.60
N ALA A 208 -5.40 -12.57 14.82
CA ALA A 208 -5.41 -11.25 14.18
C ALA A 208 -4.19 -10.41 14.60
N GLN A 209 -3.82 -10.41 15.88
CA GLN A 209 -2.61 -9.74 16.37
C GLN A 209 -1.33 -10.36 15.80
N ALA A 210 -1.29 -11.69 15.63
CA ALA A 210 -0.17 -12.36 14.97
C ALA A 210 -0.04 -11.93 13.51
N LEU A 211 -1.15 -11.85 12.76
CA LEU A 211 -1.18 -11.35 11.38
C LEU A 211 -0.79 -9.86 11.30
N LEU A 212 -1.28 -9.02 12.21
CA LEU A 212 -0.83 -7.63 12.33
C LEU A 212 0.67 -7.56 12.62
N GLY A 213 1.21 -8.48 13.42
CA GLY A 213 2.64 -8.60 13.69
C GLY A 213 3.51 -8.83 12.45
N LEU A 214 2.95 -9.45 11.40
CA LEU A 214 3.63 -9.65 10.11
C LEU A 214 3.73 -8.35 9.29
N THR A 215 2.85 -7.39 9.54
CA THR A 215 2.92 -6.07 8.87
C THR A 215 3.99 -5.22 9.54
N PRO A 216 4.93 -4.62 8.77
CA PRO A 216 5.95 -3.75 9.32
C PRO A 216 5.34 -2.68 10.23
N LEU A 217 5.98 -2.42 11.38
CA LEU A 217 5.44 -1.49 12.39
C LEU A 217 5.19 -0.10 11.81
N LEU A 218 6.11 0.41 10.98
CA LEU A 218 5.95 1.69 10.30
C LEU A 218 4.67 1.76 9.45
N GLN A 219 4.38 0.70 8.69
CA GLN A 219 3.18 0.62 7.86
C GLN A 219 1.93 0.68 8.73
N ARG A 220 1.86 -0.14 9.79
CA ARG A 220 0.73 -0.12 10.73
C ARG A 220 0.51 1.25 11.37
N LEU A 221 1.59 1.90 11.82
CA LEU A 221 1.50 3.21 12.46
C LEU A 221 1.06 4.30 11.47
N THR A 222 1.52 4.25 10.22
CA THR A 222 1.09 5.21 9.19
C THR A 222 -0.35 4.99 8.78
N ASP A 223 -0.81 3.73 8.69
CA ASP A 223 -2.21 3.43 8.38
C ASP A 223 -3.15 3.87 9.52
N LEU A 224 -2.71 3.78 10.78
CA LEU A 224 -3.42 4.37 11.91
C LEU A 224 -3.40 5.90 11.88
N GLN A 225 -2.32 6.52 11.42
CA GLN A 225 -2.28 7.96 11.19
C GLN A 225 -3.32 8.36 10.14
N ASP A 226 -3.58 7.55 9.13
CA ASP A 226 -4.58 7.85 8.10
C ASP A 226 -6.04 7.60 8.55
N SER A 227 -6.27 7.27 9.83
CA SER A 227 -7.61 7.08 10.37
C SER A 227 -8.41 8.38 10.43
N ASP A 228 -9.70 8.31 10.07
CA ASP A 228 -10.66 9.40 10.26
C ASP A 228 -10.96 9.68 11.75
N ASP A 229 -10.60 8.77 12.65
CA ASP A 229 -10.70 8.99 14.10
C ASP A 229 -9.53 9.86 14.58
N ALA A 230 -9.85 11.09 14.97
CA ALA A 230 -8.87 12.07 15.43
C ALA A 230 -8.02 11.58 16.61
N ALA A 231 -8.59 10.78 17.53
CA ALA A 231 -7.83 10.28 18.68
C ALA A 231 -6.83 9.19 18.27
N ILE A 232 -7.21 8.33 17.31
CA ILE A 232 -6.31 7.32 16.74
C ILE A 232 -5.20 8.01 15.94
N ASN A 233 -5.56 8.96 15.07
CA ASN A 233 -4.63 9.74 14.26
C ASN A 233 -3.55 10.43 15.13
N VAL A 234 -3.96 11.15 16.18
CA VAL A 234 -3.03 11.87 17.08
C VAL A 234 -2.09 10.90 17.76
N ARG A 235 -2.62 9.80 18.32
CA ARG A 235 -1.79 8.81 19.03
C ARG A 235 -0.85 8.05 18.10
N ALA A 236 -1.27 7.80 16.86
CA ALA A 236 -0.42 7.23 15.84
C ALA A 236 0.74 8.16 15.48
N GLY A 237 0.50 9.48 15.39
CA GLY A 237 1.54 10.49 15.22
C GLY A 237 2.59 10.47 16.34
N GLU A 238 2.17 10.38 17.60
CA GLU A 238 3.10 10.26 18.74
C GLU A 238 3.96 8.98 18.65
N LEU A 239 3.33 7.86 18.30
CA LEU A 239 4.01 6.57 18.13
C LEU A 239 4.98 6.58 16.93
N LEU A 240 4.65 7.27 15.83
CA LEU A 240 5.56 7.48 14.70
C LEU A 240 6.78 8.29 15.10
N GLY A 241 6.61 9.35 15.91
CA GLY A 241 7.72 10.11 16.47
C GLY A 241 8.67 9.22 17.27
N ARG A 242 8.13 8.36 18.13
CA ARG A 242 8.91 7.39 18.92
C ARG A 242 9.57 6.31 18.06
N TYR A 243 8.86 5.78 17.07
CA TYR A 243 9.40 4.82 16.11
C TYR A 243 10.63 5.38 15.39
N ARG A 244 10.56 6.65 14.96
CA ARG A 244 11.68 7.33 14.32
C ARG A 244 12.89 7.45 15.24
N GLU A 245 12.69 7.88 16.49
CA GLU A 245 13.77 8.00 17.47
C GLU A 245 14.50 6.66 17.67
N LEU A 246 13.74 5.58 17.85
CA LEU A 246 14.28 4.23 18.06
C LEU A 246 14.98 3.66 16.82
N THR A 247 14.51 3.97 15.62
CA THR A 247 15.15 3.49 14.38
C THR A 247 16.36 4.32 13.97
N ARG A 248 16.47 5.57 14.47
CA ARG A 248 17.70 6.36 14.39
C ARG A 248 18.76 5.83 15.37
N ILE A 249 18.37 5.56 16.62
CA ILE A 249 19.25 5.08 17.70
C ILE A 249 19.17 3.55 17.81
N ASP A 250 19.74 2.81 16.86
CA ASP A 250 19.83 1.35 17.00
C ASP A 250 21.10 0.98 17.78
N THR A 251 21.01 0.79 19.10
CA THR A 251 22.11 0.26 19.94
C THR A 251 21.98 -1.22 20.30
N ALA A 252 20.93 -1.91 19.83
CA ALA A 252 20.71 -3.33 20.18
C ALA A 252 20.88 -4.27 18.98
N PRO A 253 21.71 -5.32 19.07
CA PRO A 253 21.57 -6.47 18.19
C PRO A 253 20.23 -7.14 18.51
N GLN A 254 19.28 -7.06 17.58
CA GLN A 254 18.03 -7.80 17.63
C GLN A 254 18.16 -9.05 16.74
N PRO A 255 17.46 -10.13 17.09
CA PRO A 255 17.57 -11.39 16.37
C PRO A 255 17.21 -11.15 14.91
N THR A 256 18.11 -11.58 14.03
CA THR A 256 17.79 -11.84 12.64
C THR A 256 16.47 -12.61 12.61
N PRO A 257 15.43 -12.16 11.87
CA PRO A 257 14.28 -13.03 11.63
C PRO A 257 14.84 -14.37 11.14
N ALA A 258 14.42 -15.46 11.78
CA ALA A 258 14.92 -16.78 11.44
C ALA A 258 14.73 -16.96 9.92
N PRO A 259 15.80 -17.28 9.17
CA PRO A 259 15.65 -17.47 7.74
C PRO A 259 14.71 -18.66 7.54
N ASP A 260 13.60 -18.43 6.82
CA ASP A 260 12.85 -19.54 6.23
C ASP A 260 13.83 -20.28 5.31
N THR A 261 14.21 -21.48 5.73
CA THR A 261 15.31 -22.29 5.17
C THR A 261 15.01 -22.89 3.80
N ALA A 262 14.06 -22.35 3.04
CA ALA A 262 13.70 -22.86 1.72
C ALA A 262 14.18 -22.01 0.53
N THR A 263 14.71 -20.79 0.75
CA THR A 263 15.23 -19.93 -0.34
C THR A 263 16.49 -19.13 0.03
N MET A 264 17.34 -19.67 0.90
CA MET A 264 18.72 -19.16 1.07
C MET A 264 19.65 -19.81 0.04
N ALA A 265 19.57 -19.35 -1.20
CA ALA A 265 20.64 -19.51 -2.18
C ALA A 265 21.06 -18.12 -2.65
N ALA A 266 22.27 -17.72 -2.22
CA ALA A 266 22.94 -16.43 -2.40
C ALA A 266 22.35 -15.26 -1.59
N ALA A 267 22.85 -15.08 -0.36
CA ALA A 267 23.00 -13.73 0.17
C ALA A 267 23.76 -12.91 -0.88
N VAL A 268 23.06 -12.02 -1.61
CA VAL A 268 23.67 -11.14 -2.60
C VAL A 268 24.76 -10.36 -1.88
N GLN A 269 26.02 -10.70 -2.16
CA GLN A 269 27.15 -9.98 -1.62
C GLN A 269 27.01 -8.52 -2.07
N PRO A 270 27.04 -7.53 -1.15
CA PRO A 270 27.04 -6.13 -1.52
C PRO A 270 28.36 -5.80 -2.19
N SER A 271 28.39 -5.90 -3.51
CA SER A 271 29.43 -5.26 -4.29
C SER A 271 28.79 -4.64 -5.51
N PRO A 272 29.15 -3.40 -5.84
CA PRO A 272 28.73 -2.79 -7.10
C PRO A 272 29.12 -3.73 -8.26
N PRO A 273 28.30 -3.84 -9.33
CA PRO A 273 28.55 -4.78 -10.44
C PRO A 273 29.84 -4.49 -11.23
N ALA A 274 30.56 -3.42 -10.91
CA ALA A 274 31.85 -3.01 -11.46
C ALA A 274 32.67 -2.26 -10.39
N PRO A 275 34.01 -2.19 -10.48
CA PRO A 275 34.80 -1.32 -9.61
C PRO A 275 34.29 0.13 -9.76
N LEU A 276 33.80 0.70 -8.65
CA LEU A 276 33.40 2.11 -8.61
C LEU A 276 34.63 3.00 -8.79
N PRO A 277 34.44 4.24 -9.29
CA PRO A 277 35.48 5.24 -9.26
C PRO A 277 36.08 5.35 -7.84
N PRO A 278 37.43 5.46 -7.74
CA PRO A 278 38.06 5.70 -6.45
C PRO A 278 37.50 6.96 -5.83
N PHE A 279 37.34 6.96 -4.51
CA PHE A 279 36.84 8.12 -3.80
C PHE A 279 37.93 9.20 -3.76
N THR A 280 37.73 10.27 -4.52
CA THR A 280 38.67 11.41 -4.58
C THR A 280 38.23 12.58 -3.71
N GLY A 281 36.95 12.66 -3.35
CA GLY A 281 36.39 13.71 -2.51
C GLY A 281 34.88 13.59 -2.30
N THR A 282 34.34 14.40 -1.38
CA THR A 282 32.89 14.52 -1.14
C THR A 282 32.23 15.63 -1.97
N GLY A 283 32.98 16.25 -2.89
CA GLY A 283 32.45 17.25 -3.81
C GLY A 283 31.51 16.63 -4.84
N PHE A 284 30.55 17.41 -5.35
CA PHE A 284 29.63 16.92 -6.38
C PHE A 284 30.36 16.39 -7.62
N ALA A 285 31.41 17.07 -8.07
CA ALA A 285 32.17 16.67 -9.26
C ALA A 285 32.81 15.28 -9.09
N ASP A 286 33.35 14.98 -7.91
CA ASP A 286 33.96 13.69 -7.58
C ASP A 286 32.93 12.56 -7.48
N LEU A 287 31.75 12.87 -6.95
CA LEU A 287 30.71 11.88 -6.68
C LEU A 287 29.75 11.65 -7.84
N LYS A 288 29.68 12.57 -8.81
CA LYS A 288 28.71 12.52 -9.92
C LYS A 288 28.69 11.16 -10.62
N LEU A 289 29.83 10.72 -11.15
CA LEU A 289 29.93 9.45 -11.87
C LEU A 289 29.63 8.24 -10.98
N ARG A 290 30.09 8.30 -9.71
CA ARG A 290 29.82 7.24 -8.74
C ARG A 290 28.33 7.10 -8.48
N TYR A 291 27.59 8.20 -8.32
CA TYR A 291 26.13 8.15 -8.15
C TYR A 291 25.42 7.56 -9.36
N GLU A 292 25.78 7.97 -10.57
CA GLU A 292 25.20 7.47 -11.81
C GLU A 292 25.41 5.95 -11.94
N MET A 293 26.63 5.47 -11.68
CA MET A 293 26.95 4.03 -11.72
C MET A 293 26.23 3.23 -10.63
N LEU A 294 26.20 3.73 -9.40
CA LEU A 294 25.48 3.08 -8.29
C LEU A 294 23.99 3.01 -8.58
N TYR A 295 23.40 4.09 -9.09
CA TYR A 295 21.98 4.14 -9.40
C TYR A 295 21.62 3.21 -10.55
N ALA A 296 22.43 3.17 -11.61
CA ALA A 296 22.22 2.25 -12.73
C ALA A 296 22.30 0.78 -12.28
N GLY A 297 23.29 0.45 -11.44
CA GLY A 297 23.53 -0.91 -10.95
C GLY A 297 22.70 -1.33 -9.72
N ALA A 298 21.90 -0.44 -9.14
CA ALA A 298 21.10 -0.78 -7.97
C ALA A 298 20.04 -1.86 -8.30
N VAL A 299 19.73 -2.72 -7.36
CA VAL A 299 18.64 -3.69 -7.46
C VAL A 299 18.03 -3.76 -6.08
N VAL A 300 16.72 -3.54 -5.98
CA VAL A 300 15.98 -3.72 -4.73
C VAL A 300 16.05 -5.18 -4.35
N ARG A 301 16.46 -5.48 -3.12
CA ARG A 301 16.54 -6.87 -2.68
C ARG A 301 15.13 -7.43 -2.50
N PRO A 302 14.86 -8.68 -2.94
CA PRO A 302 13.50 -9.22 -2.98
C PRO A 302 12.75 -9.15 -1.64
N GLU A 303 13.45 -9.36 -0.52
CA GLU A 303 12.86 -9.34 0.82
C GLU A 303 12.34 -7.96 1.24
N TRP A 304 12.78 -6.88 0.57
CA TRP A 304 12.32 -5.51 0.82
C TRP A 304 11.33 -5.00 -0.24
N ALA A 305 11.03 -5.78 -1.29
CA ALA A 305 10.23 -5.31 -2.42
C ALA A 305 8.85 -4.77 -2.00
N SER A 306 8.13 -5.48 -1.14
CA SER A 306 6.82 -5.05 -0.62
C SER A 306 6.91 -3.76 0.19
N THR A 307 7.97 -3.63 0.99
CA THR A 307 8.21 -2.41 1.78
C THR A 307 8.51 -1.21 0.89
N VAL A 308 9.31 -1.40 -0.18
CA VAL A 308 9.60 -0.34 -1.16
C VAL A 308 8.34 0.06 -1.93
N ALA A 309 7.53 -0.91 -2.34
CA ALA A 309 6.24 -0.65 -3.00
C ALA A 309 5.29 0.15 -2.09
N TRP A 310 5.25 -0.16 -0.80
CA TRP A 310 4.49 0.61 0.18
C TRP A 310 4.97 2.06 0.30
N HIS A 311 6.29 2.31 0.36
CA HIS A 311 6.83 3.67 0.39
C HIS A 311 6.42 4.47 -0.85
N ARG A 312 6.49 3.85 -2.04
CA ARG A 312 6.01 4.45 -3.30
C ARG A 312 4.53 4.84 -3.19
N GLN A 313 3.67 3.94 -2.71
CA GLN A 313 2.24 4.21 -2.57
C GLN A 313 1.98 5.37 -1.60
N LYS A 314 2.64 5.41 -0.44
CA LYS A 314 2.52 6.54 0.50
C LYS A 314 3.00 7.86 -0.10
N LEU A 315 4.09 7.85 -0.87
CA LEU A 315 4.56 9.05 -1.59
C LEU A 315 3.49 9.59 -2.55
N LEU A 316 2.81 8.71 -3.28
CA LEU A 316 1.72 9.09 -4.20
C LEU A 316 0.47 9.55 -3.44
N GLN A 317 0.09 8.84 -2.37
CA GLN A 317 -1.05 9.19 -1.52
C GLN A 317 -0.89 10.59 -0.92
N TYR A 318 0.31 10.93 -0.47
CA TYR A 318 0.61 12.21 0.17
C TYR A 318 1.06 13.32 -0.77
N ARG A 319 1.20 13.04 -2.08
CA ARG A 319 1.55 14.05 -3.08
C ARG A 319 0.71 15.34 -3.00
N PRO A 320 -0.63 15.30 -2.80
CA PRO A 320 -1.42 16.53 -2.68
C PRO A 320 -0.95 17.48 -1.57
N ARG A 321 -0.27 16.98 -0.53
CA ARG A 321 0.34 17.80 0.53
C ARG A 321 1.73 18.34 0.17
N TYR A 322 2.44 17.65 -0.71
CA TYR A 322 3.77 18.06 -1.17
C TYR A 322 3.69 19.09 -2.31
N ASP A 323 2.66 19.01 -3.16
CA ASP A 323 2.49 19.89 -4.32
C ASP A 323 2.48 21.40 -3.96
N PRO A 324 1.79 21.88 -2.90
CA PRO A 324 1.85 23.29 -2.50
C PRO A 324 3.24 23.75 -2.07
N VAL A 325 3.98 22.89 -1.35
CA VAL A 325 5.35 23.17 -0.92
C VAL A 325 6.29 23.19 -2.13
N ALA A 326 6.10 22.25 -3.06
CA ALA A 326 6.85 22.19 -4.32
C ALA A 326 6.65 23.46 -5.15
N ALA A 327 5.40 23.90 -5.31
CA ALA A 327 5.07 25.14 -6.00
C ALA A 327 5.71 26.38 -5.35
N LYS A 328 5.74 26.43 -4.01
CA LYS A 328 6.32 27.56 -3.25
C LYS A 328 7.85 27.61 -3.31
N THR A 329 8.50 26.46 -3.34
CA THR A 329 9.97 26.35 -3.16
C THR A 329 10.71 26.04 -4.46
N GLY A 330 10.03 25.53 -5.48
CA GLY A 330 10.66 24.99 -6.70
C GLY A 330 11.31 23.62 -6.51
N VAL A 331 11.21 23.01 -5.32
CA VAL A 331 11.72 21.66 -5.05
C VAL A 331 10.70 20.63 -5.54
N PRO A 332 11.08 19.58 -6.29
CA PRO A 332 10.16 18.57 -6.77
C PRO A 332 9.42 17.86 -5.64
N TRP A 333 8.11 17.64 -5.79
CA TRP A 333 7.25 17.00 -4.78
C TRP A 333 7.81 15.65 -4.29
N TRP A 334 8.41 14.88 -5.20
CA TRP A 334 8.97 13.57 -4.87
C TRP A 334 10.24 13.68 -4.04
N PHE A 335 11.02 14.74 -4.18
CA PHE A 335 12.19 14.99 -3.32
C PHE A 335 11.72 15.31 -1.91
N ILE A 336 10.74 16.21 -1.79
CA ILE A 336 10.12 16.59 -0.51
C ILE A 336 9.53 15.36 0.19
N GLY A 337 8.77 14.54 -0.54
CA GLY A 337 8.16 13.34 0.00
C GLY A 337 9.18 12.29 0.47
N ILE A 338 10.28 12.09 -0.28
CA ILE A 338 11.33 11.14 0.10
C ILE A 338 12.09 11.63 1.34
N VAL A 339 12.39 12.93 1.43
CA VAL A 339 12.95 13.52 2.66
C VAL A 339 11.96 13.33 3.82
N HIS A 340 10.66 13.59 3.61
CA HIS A 340 9.66 13.39 4.66
C HIS A 340 9.55 11.93 5.13
N ALA A 341 9.73 10.96 4.22
CA ALA A 341 9.79 9.55 4.59
C ALA A 341 10.97 9.25 5.54
N LEU A 342 12.16 9.77 5.23
CA LEU A 342 13.38 9.55 5.99
C LEU A 342 13.42 10.34 7.30
N GLU A 343 13.02 11.61 7.26
CA GLU A 343 13.12 12.54 8.38
C GLU A 343 11.88 12.59 9.26
N GLY A 344 10.73 12.15 8.77
CA GLY A 344 9.47 12.22 9.50
C GLY A 344 8.76 10.89 9.61
N SER A 345 9.20 9.82 8.92
CA SER A 345 8.40 8.58 8.81
C SER A 345 6.97 8.86 8.32
N PHE A 346 6.83 9.83 7.40
CA PHE A 346 5.56 10.38 6.92
C PHE A 346 4.66 11.05 7.98
N ASN A 347 5.23 11.45 9.12
CA ASN A 347 4.49 12.11 10.18
C ASN A 347 4.33 13.61 9.94
N PHE A 348 3.14 13.99 9.47
CA PHE A 348 2.76 15.38 9.22
C PHE A 348 2.60 16.24 10.47
N THR A 349 2.73 15.68 11.67
CA THR A 349 2.74 16.43 12.94
C THR A 349 4.15 16.82 13.38
N THR A 350 5.16 16.62 12.52
CA THR A 350 6.57 16.91 12.84
C THR A 350 7.24 17.81 11.79
N HIS A 351 8.26 18.56 12.19
CA HIS A 351 9.04 19.42 11.31
C HIS A 351 9.84 18.60 10.30
N LEU A 352 9.81 19.00 9.02
CA LEU A 352 10.65 18.38 7.98
C LEU A 352 12.16 18.53 8.25
N HIS A 353 12.55 19.57 9.01
CA HIS A 353 13.94 19.82 9.41
C HIS A 353 14.59 18.59 10.04
N ASN A 354 13.99 18.11 11.13
CA ASN A 354 14.60 17.14 12.01
C ASN A 354 13.56 16.30 12.77
N GLY A 355 12.29 16.32 12.37
CA GLY A 355 11.19 15.58 12.96
C GLY A 355 10.82 15.96 14.39
N ASP A 356 11.18 17.14 14.90
CA ASP A 356 10.62 17.67 16.14
C ASP A 356 9.09 17.87 16.00
N PRO A 357 8.29 17.79 17.07
CA PRO A 357 6.85 18.04 16.99
C PRO A 357 6.51 19.46 16.50
N LEU A 358 5.51 19.58 15.63
CA LEU A 358 4.94 20.85 15.14
C LEU A 358 4.07 21.57 16.18
N THR A 359 4.27 21.32 17.47
CA THR A 359 3.60 22.06 18.55
C THR A 359 4.41 23.27 19.01
N ALA A 360 5.72 23.28 18.72
CA ALA A 360 6.66 24.33 19.06
C ALA A 360 7.70 24.46 17.94
N LYS A 361 8.59 25.45 18.01
CA LYS A 361 9.79 25.47 17.16
C LYS A 361 10.68 24.26 17.44
N THR A 362 11.52 23.90 16.47
CA THR A 362 12.56 22.88 16.64
C THR A 362 13.47 23.22 17.84
N VAL A 363 13.80 22.21 18.61
CA VAL A 363 14.77 22.27 19.72
C VAL A 363 16.05 21.55 19.30
N ARG A 364 15.93 20.46 18.55
CA ARG A 364 17.08 19.79 17.92
C ARG A 364 17.60 20.62 16.76
N VAL A 365 18.84 20.35 16.38
CA VAL A 365 19.50 21.05 15.26
C VAL A 365 18.75 20.77 13.94
N PRO A 366 18.46 21.79 13.11
CA PRO A 366 18.65 23.22 13.37
C PRO A 366 17.63 23.77 14.37
N ALA A 367 18.09 24.32 15.50
CA ALA A 367 17.21 24.78 16.58
C ALA A 367 16.56 26.14 16.27
N GLY A 368 15.39 26.39 16.83
CA GLY A 368 14.66 27.66 16.72
C GLY A 368 13.97 27.86 15.37
N ARG A 369 13.69 26.78 14.63
CA ARG A 369 13.02 26.81 13.32
C ARG A 369 11.55 26.41 13.41
N PRO A 370 10.67 26.97 12.57
CA PRO A 370 10.90 28.16 11.74
C PRO A 370 11.11 29.43 12.61
N PRO A 371 11.75 30.49 12.08
CA PRO A 371 12.02 31.72 12.84
C PRO A 371 10.78 32.40 13.43
N VAL A 372 9.65 32.29 12.73
CA VAL A 372 8.33 32.76 13.19
C VAL A 372 7.47 31.54 13.49
N TRP A 373 6.85 31.50 14.67
CA TRP A 373 5.97 30.41 15.10
C TRP A 373 4.66 31.01 15.62
N ASN A 374 3.55 30.66 14.95
CA ASN A 374 2.14 31.10 15.13
C ASN A 374 1.68 32.34 14.33
N PRO A 375 0.51 32.23 13.68
CA PRO A 375 0.29 31.39 12.50
C PRO A 375 1.10 31.90 11.29
N PRO A 376 1.54 31.01 10.39
CA PRO A 376 1.20 29.58 10.33
C PRO A 376 2.06 28.66 11.23
N ASN A 377 1.46 27.59 11.76
CA ASN A 377 2.10 26.48 12.48
C ASN A 377 1.84 25.12 11.79
N ASP A 378 1.50 25.15 10.49
CA ASP A 378 1.28 23.97 9.67
C ASP A 378 2.59 23.35 9.14
N TRP A 379 2.48 22.10 8.70
CA TRP A 379 3.60 21.34 8.15
C TRP A 379 4.14 21.97 6.87
N GLU A 380 3.29 22.47 5.98
CA GLU A 380 3.69 23.04 4.68
C GLU A 380 4.61 24.26 4.86
N SER A 381 4.29 25.12 5.82
CA SER A 381 5.08 26.31 6.16
C SER A 381 6.42 25.93 6.79
N SER A 382 6.41 24.95 7.69
CA SER A 382 7.61 24.38 8.30
C SER A 382 8.52 23.69 7.27
N ALA A 383 7.94 22.92 6.34
CA ALA A 383 8.64 22.24 5.26
C ALA A 383 9.28 23.24 4.29
N ALA A 384 8.57 24.32 3.94
CA ALA A 384 9.14 25.37 3.11
C ALA A 384 10.35 26.06 3.77
N ASP A 385 10.29 26.31 5.09
CA ASP A 385 11.43 26.84 5.85
C ASP A 385 12.62 25.87 5.88
N ALA A 386 12.38 24.56 6.02
CA ALA A 386 13.43 23.54 5.96
C ALA A 386 14.16 23.54 4.61
N LEU A 387 13.41 23.49 3.51
CA LEU A 387 13.98 23.49 2.16
C LEU A 387 14.73 24.79 1.84
N GLN A 388 14.26 25.92 2.38
CA GLN A 388 14.96 27.20 2.27
C GLN A 388 16.25 27.23 3.09
N HIS A 389 16.20 26.72 4.33
CA HIS A 389 17.34 26.66 5.24
C HIS A 389 18.48 25.81 4.65
N ASP A 390 18.15 24.68 4.04
CA ASP A 390 19.11 23.76 3.44
C ASP A 390 19.58 24.19 2.04
N GLY A 391 19.13 25.36 1.56
CA GLY A 391 19.53 25.94 0.28
C GLY A 391 19.00 25.17 -0.94
N LEU A 392 17.94 24.38 -0.77
CA LEU A 392 17.30 23.60 -1.82
C LEU A 392 16.24 24.41 -2.58
N ALA A 393 15.59 25.36 -1.92
CA ALA A 393 14.62 26.24 -2.55
C ALA A 393 15.26 27.09 -3.66
N GLY A 394 14.56 27.21 -4.80
CA GLY A 394 15.00 27.97 -5.98
C GLY A 394 16.06 27.28 -6.84
N GLN A 395 16.50 26.06 -6.50
CA GLN A 395 17.47 25.33 -7.31
C GLN A 395 16.82 24.73 -8.58
N GLY A 396 17.49 24.84 -9.73
CA GLY A 396 16.97 24.38 -11.02
C GLY A 396 17.52 23.03 -11.50
N ASP A 397 18.75 22.67 -11.13
CA ASP A 397 19.36 21.39 -11.52
C ASP A 397 18.82 20.26 -10.65
N TRP A 398 17.93 19.44 -11.20
CA TRP A 398 17.39 18.22 -10.57
C TRP A 398 17.78 16.95 -11.33
N THR A 399 18.92 16.96 -12.01
CA THR A 399 19.47 15.76 -12.66
C THR A 399 19.77 14.67 -11.62
N LEU A 400 19.70 13.39 -12.05
CA LEU A 400 19.88 12.23 -11.17
C LEU A 400 21.04 12.35 -10.19
N ALA A 401 22.26 12.63 -10.66
CA ALA A 401 23.43 12.73 -9.79
C ALA A 401 23.30 13.89 -8.78
N ARG A 402 22.71 15.01 -9.19
CA ARG A 402 22.52 16.18 -8.32
C ARG A 402 21.52 15.88 -7.21
N VAL A 403 20.47 15.14 -7.54
CA VAL A 403 19.44 14.70 -6.61
C VAL A 403 20.00 13.78 -5.55
N LEU A 404 20.78 12.77 -5.97
CA LEU A 404 21.43 11.83 -5.04
C LEU A 404 22.43 12.56 -4.13
N TYR A 405 23.19 13.52 -4.68
CA TYR A 405 24.06 14.39 -3.89
C TYR A 405 23.29 15.20 -2.84
N ARG A 406 22.15 15.79 -3.20
CA ARG A 406 21.32 16.57 -2.28
C ARG A 406 20.70 15.72 -1.17
N PHE A 407 20.19 14.53 -1.49
CA PHE A 407 19.71 13.60 -0.47
C PHE A 407 20.83 13.24 0.51
N GLU A 408 22.01 12.88 0.01
CA GLU A 408 23.11 12.50 0.91
C GLU A 408 23.60 13.67 1.75
N ARG A 409 23.65 14.89 1.19
CA ARG A 409 23.98 16.12 1.92
C ARG A 409 22.98 16.45 3.03
N TYR A 410 21.70 16.10 2.83
CA TYR A 410 20.65 16.29 3.84
C TYR A 410 20.97 15.51 5.12
N ASN A 411 21.50 14.29 4.98
CA ASN A 411 21.90 13.45 6.11
C ASN A 411 23.34 13.68 6.57
N GLY A 412 24.29 13.79 5.64
CA GLY A 412 25.72 13.92 5.88
C GLY A 412 26.57 12.91 5.07
N MET A 413 27.82 13.32 4.80
CA MET A 413 28.76 12.62 3.89
C MET A 413 29.74 11.67 4.61
N SER A 414 29.61 11.47 5.92
CA SER A 414 30.64 10.79 6.72
C SER A 414 30.79 9.29 6.42
N TYR A 415 29.86 8.66 5.69
CA TYR A 415 29.95 7.24 5.35
C TYR A 415 31.15 6.90 4.45
N TYR A 416 31.60 7.85 3.63
CA TYR A 416 32.75 7.64 2.76
C TYR A 416 34.06 7.42 3.52
N SER A 417 34.25 8.00 4.71
CA SER A 417 35.44 7.73 5.54
C SER A 417 35.48 6.32 6.12
N HIS A 418 34.36 5.59 6.05
CA HIS A 418 34.24 4.20 6.48
C HIS A 418 34.23 3.21 5.30
N GLY A 419 34.45 3.69 4.07
CA GLY A 419 34.54 2.84 2.88
C GLY A 419 33.21 2.19 2.47
N ILE A 420 32.08 2.67 2.97
CA ILE A 420 30.75 2.15 2.62
C ILE A 420 29.92 3.18 1.86
N ASN A 421 28.97 2.70 1.07
CA ASN A 421 27.93 3.54 0.50
C ASN A 421 26.91 3.93 1.59
N SER A 422 26.41 5.16 1.55
CA SER A 422 25.48 5.66 2.57
C SER A 422 24.18 4.83 2.64
N PRO A 423 23.83 4.26 3.81
CA PRO A 423 22.52 3.62 3.99
C PRO A 423 21.35 4.56 3.73
N TYR A 424 21.53 5.88 3.92
CA TYR A 424 20.50 6.88 3.66
C TYR A 424 20.06 6.90 2.18
N LEU A 425 20.96 6.58 1.26
CA LEU A 425 20.63 6.44 -0.16
C LEU A 425 20.26 5.01 -0.53
N TRP A 426 21.02 4.02 -0.05
CA TRP A 426 21.11 2.71 -0.69
C TRP A 426 20.53 1.54 0.11
N SER A 427 20.09 1.77 1.34
CA SER A 427 19.46 0.72 2.15
C SER A 427 18.27 0.09 1.41
N PHE A 428 18.13 -1.23 1.54
CA PHE A 428 17.22 -2.13 0.81
C PHE A 428 17.61 -2.48 -0.63
N SER A 429 18.79 -2.05 -1.10
CA SER A 429 19.35 -2.48 -2.38
C SER A 429 20.60 -3.34 -2.23
N ASN A 430 21.08 -3.91 -3.33
CA ASN A 430 22.41 -4.54 -3.41
C ASN A 430 23.59 -3.56 -3.22
N GLN A 431 23.37 -2.25 -3.17
CA GLN A 431 24.44 -1.24 -3.02
C GLN A 431 24.83 -0.98 -1.55
N TYR A 432 24.16 -1.61 -0.58
CA TYR A 432 24.42 -1.49 0.86
C TYR A 432 24.08 -2.79 1.59
N SER A 433 24.87 -3.18 2.60
CA SER A 433 24.48 -4.27 3.53
C SER A 433 24.51 -3.89 4.99
N LYS A 434 25.58 -3.28 5.48
CA LYS A 434 25.75 -2.94 6.90
C LYS A 434 26.74 -1.80 7.10
N GLY A 435 26.77 -1.28 8.31
CA GLY A 435 27.48 -0.07 8.69
C GLY A 435 26.49 1.10 8.77
N LYS A 436 26.32 1.71 9.94
CA LYS A 436 25.57 2.97 10.06
C LYS A 436 26.05 3.81 11.26
N PHE A 437 25.78 5.10 11.25
CA PHE A 437 25.84 5.89 12.47
C PHE A 437 24.62 5.58 13.34
N VAL A 438 24.85 5.12 14.57
CA VAL A 438 23.79 4.77 15.55
C VAL A 438 23.52 5.91 16.53
N ALA A 439 24.42 6.88 16.59
CA ALA A 439 24.25 8.16 17.24
C ALA A 439 25.19 9.17 16.56
N ASP A 440 25.08 10.45 16.94
CA ASP A 440 25.93 11.49 16.39
C ASP A 440 27.41 11.13 16.64
N HIS A 441 28.18 11.07 15.55
CA HIS A 441 29.58 10.65 15.51
C HIS A 441 29.90 9.20 15.95
N GLN A 442 28.89 8.37 16.21
CA GLN A 442 29.08 6.96 16.62
C GLN A 442 28.77 6.02 15.45
N TYR A 443 29.80 5.62 14.71
CA TYR A 443 29.70 4.64 13.63
C TYR A 443 29.79 3.21 14.16
N ASP A 444 28.82 2.38 13.82
CA ASP A 444 28.85 0.94 14.05
C ASP A 444 28.98 0.21 12.70
N PRO A 445 30.08 -0.53 12.44
CA PRO A 445 30.29 -1.28 11.19
C PRO A 445 29.35 -2.49 11.02
N ASN A 446 28.65 -2.91 12.07
CA ASN A 446 27.77 -4.08 12.07
C ASN A 446 26.29 -3.72 12.10
N ALA A 447 25.93 -2.51 12.49
CA ALA A 447 24.55 -2.06 12.48
C ALA A 447 23.99 -2.00 11.04
N VAL A 448 22.73 -2.43 10.88
CA VAL A 448 22.03 -2.47 9.58
C VAL A 448 20.89 -1.46 9.60
N SER A 449 20.80 -0.63 8.56
CA SER A 449 19.67 0.30 8.42
C SER A 449 18.35 -0.44 8.20
N LYS A 450 17.33 -0.03 8.97
CA LYS A 450 15.94 -0.48 8.84
C LYS A 450 15.07 0.50 8.03
N GLN A 451 15.67 1.57 7.54
CA GLN A 451 14.99 2.58 6.73
C GLN A 451 15.22 2.30 5.25
N CYS A 452 14.21 2.53 4.42
CA CYS A 452 14.34 2.47 2.96
C CYS A 452 15.20 3.65 2.48
N GLY A 453 16.17 3.41 1.60
CA GLY A 453 17.04 4.47 1.10
C GLY A 453 16.35 5.42 0.11
N ALA A 454 16.78 6.69 0.07
CA ALA A 454 16.25 7.71 -0.83
C ALA A 454 16.37 7.32 -2.31
N ALA A 455 17.52 6.77 -2.72
CA ALA A 455 17.74 6.34 -4.10
C ALA A 455 16.84 5.16 -4.48
N VAL A 456 16.55 4.29 -3.51
CA VAL A 456 15.66 3.13 -3.68
C VAL A 456 14.20 3.59 -3.88
N MET A 457 13.72 4.53 -3.06
CA MET A 457 12.38 5.11 -3.24
C MET A 457 12.25 5.88 -4.56
N LEU A 458 13.25 6.70 -4.90
CA LEU A 458 13.30 7.43 -6.16
C LEU A 458 13.26 6.47 -7.36
N ARG A 459 14.01 5.38 -7.31
CA ARG A 459 14.00 4.36 -8.36
C ARG A 459 12.68 3.63 -8.46
N ALA A 460 11.99 3.37 -7.35
CA ALA A 460 10.66 2.80 -7.38
C ALA A 460 9.66 3.72 -8.12
N LEU A 461 9.71 5.03 -7.88
CA LEU A 461 8.91 6.02 -8.61
C LEU A 461 9.28 6.07 -10.11
N ALA A 462 10.57 6.12 -10.43
CA ALA A 462 11.06 6.23 -11.80
C ALA A 462 10.73 4.98 -12.62
N ASN A 463 10.95 3.78 -12.08
CA ASN A 463 10.64 2.52 -12.74
C ASN A 463 9.13 2.36 -13.03
N ALA A 464 8.28 2.91 -12.15
CA ALA A 464 6.83 2.90 -12.33
C ALA A 464 6.32 4.01 -13.25
N GLY A 465 7.20 4.91 -13.72
CA GLY A 465 6.83 6.03 -14.58
C GLY A 465 6.14 7.19 -13.86
N ASP A 466 6.15 7.23 -12.52
CA ASP A 466 5.54 8.32 -11.75
C ASP A 466 6.35 9.62 -11.87
N VAL A 467 7.65 9.49 -12.12
CA VAL A 467 8.60 10.60 -12.28
C VAL A 467 9.59 10.30 -13.41
N SER A 468 10.11 11.36 -14.02
CA SER A 468 11.23 11.30 -14.96
C SER A 468 12.37 12.13 -14.36
N ILE A 469 13.60 11.59 -14.39
CA ILE A 469 14.78 12.17 -13.73
C ILE A 469 16.04 12.01 -14.58
#